data_AF-A0A7L1ILK5-F1
#
_entry.id   AF-A0A7L1ILK5-F1
#
_cell.length_a   1.000
_cell.length_b   1.000
_cell.length_c   1.000
_cell.angle_alpha   90.00
_cell.angle_beta   90.00
_cell.angle_gamma   90.00
#
_symmetry.space_group_name_H-M   'P 1'
#
loop_
_entity.id
_entity.type
_entity.pdbx_description
1 polymer ?
#
loop_
_entity_poly.entity_id
_entity_poly.type
_entity_poly.pdbx_seq_one_letter_code
_entity_poly.pdbx_strand_id
1 'polypeptide(L)'
;ASEDLLKQHYIDLKDRPFYPGLVKYMNSGPVVAMVWEGLNVVKTGRVMLGETNPADSKPGTIRGDFCIQVGRNIIHGSDSVESAQKEINLWFKPAELVDYKSCAHDWIYE
;
A
#
# COMPACT_ATOMS: atom_id res chain seq x y z
N ALA A 1 -6.44 -11.91 3.39
CA ALA A 1 -7.62 -11.08 3.07
C ALA A 1 -8.63 -11.94 2.33
N SER A 2 -9.94 -11.77 2.57
CA SER A 2 -10.97 -12.48 1.79
C SER A 2 -10.97 -12.03 0.33
N GLU A 3 -11.50 -12.86 -0.57
CA GLU A 3 -11.61 -12.51 -1.98
C GLU A 3 -12.49 -11.26 -2.19
N ASP A 4 -13.59 -11.14 -1.44
CA ASP A 4 -14.49 -9.98 -1.51
C ASP A 4 -13.82 -8.67 -1.10
N LEU A 5 -13.00 -8.70 -0.03
CA LEU A 5 -12.21 -7.55 0.40
C LEU A 5 -11.25 -7.10 -0.71
N LEU A 6 -10.57 -8.05 -1.35
CA LEU A 6 -9.61 -7.77 -2.42
C LEU A 6 -10.30 -7.25 -3.70
N LYS A 7 -11.48 -7.77 -4.02
CA LYS A 7 -12.29 -7.25 -5.14
C LYS A 7 -12.73 -5.81 -4.91
N GLN A 8 -13.14 -5.48 -3.70
CA GLN A 8 -13.49 -4.10 -3.35
C GLN A 8 -12.26 -3.19 -3.37
N HIS A 9 -11.12 -3.66 -2.87
CA HIS A 9 -9.87 -2.90 -2.87
C HIS A 9 -9.38 -2.56 -4.28
N TYR A 10 -9.49 -3.50 -5.23
CA TYR A 10 -9.09 -3.30 -6.63
C TYR A 10 -10.26 -2.96 -7.56
N ILE A 11 -11.36 -2.41 -7.05
CA ILE A 11 -12.59 -2.22 -7.83
C ILE A 11 -12.39 -1.36 -9.09
N ASP A 12 -11.49 -0.37 -9.03
CA ASP A 12 -11.15 0.51 -10.16
C ASP A 12 -10.39 -0.24 -11.28
N LEU A 13 -9.89 -1.44 -10.99
CA LEU A 13 -9.20 -2.31 -11.93
C LEU A 13 -10.07 -3.45 -12.45
N LYS A 14 -11.35 -3.56 -12.06
CA LYS A 14 -12.22 -4.71 -12.35
C LYS A 14 -12.30 -5.08 -13.84
N ASP A 15 -12.21 -4.09 -14.73
CA ASP A 15 -12.32 -4.26 -16.18
C ASP A 15 -10.96 -4.53 -16.85
N ARG A 16 -9.87 -4.57 -16.08
CA ARG A 16 -8.52 -4.86 -16.59
C ARG A 16 -8.32 -6.37 -16.76
N PRO A 17 -7.65 -6.83 -17.83
CA PRO A 17 -7.49 -8.26 -18.11
C PRO A 17 -6.71 -9.02 -17.03
N PHE A 18 -5.85 -8.32 -16.28
CA PHE A 18 -5.06 -8.92 -15.19
C PHE A 18 -5.80 -8.99 -13.84
N TYR A 19 -6.98 -8.38 -13.70
CA TYR A 19 -7.69 -8.26 -12.43
C TYR A 19 -8.03 -9.61 -11.77
N PRO A 20 -8.54 -10.64 -12.48
CA PRO A 20 -8.78 -11.94 -11.86
C PRO A 20 -7.50 -12.57 -11.30
N GLY A 21 -6.37 -12.40 -12.01
CA GLY A 21 -5.07 -12.88 -11.57
C GLY A 21 -4.54 -12.13 -10.35
N LEU A 22 -4.75 -10.81 -10.30
CA LEU A 22 -4.37 -9.95 -9.17
C LEU A 22 -5.09 -10.36 -7.88
N VAL A 23 -6.42 -10.48 -7.93
CA VAL A 23 -7.23 -10.89 -6.78
C VAL A 23 -6.84 -12.28 -6.31
N LYS A 24 -6.68 -13.25 -7.23
CA LYS A 24 -6.24 -14.61 -6.90
C LYS A 24 -4.86 -14.63 -6.25
N TYR A 25 -3.91 -13.86 -6.76
CA TYR A 25 -2.57 -13.77 -6.20
C TYR A 25 -2.59 -13.20 -4.78
N MET A 26 -3.27 -12.06 -4.57
CA MET A 26 -3.34 -11.43 -3.25
C MET A 26 -4.12 -12.26 -2.22
N ASN A 27 -5.04 -13.13 -2.67
CA ASN A 27 -5.74 -14.06 -1.79
C ASN A 27 -4.93 -15.32 -1.46
N SER A 28 -3.86 -15.62 -2.21
CA SER A 28 -3.11 -16.88 -2.09
C SER A 28 -2.26 -17.01 -0.83
N GLY A 29 -2.09 -15.94 -0.06
CA GLY A 29 -1.28 -15.94 1.15
C GLY A 29 -1.68 -14.85 2.15
N PRO A 30 -1.08 -14.87 3.35
CA PRO A 30 -1.27 -13.80 4.32
C PRO A 30 -0.67 -12.49 3.80
N VAL A 31 -1.24 -11.37 4.24
CA VAL A 31 -0.76 -10.02 3.95
C VAL A 31 -0.60 -9.27 5.26
N VAL A 32 0.35 -8.34 5.31
CA VAL A 32 0.52 -7.43 6.43
C VAL A 32 -0.09 -6.08 6.04
N ALA A 33 -1.28 -5.80 6.56
CA ALA A 33 -1.92 -4.49 6.39
C ALA A 33 -1.42 -3.55 7.49
N MET A 34 -1.11 -2.31 7.14
CA MET A 34 -0.61 -1.28 8.07
C MET A 34 -1.17 0.09 7.69
N VAL A 35 -1.26 0.99 8.68
CA VAL A 35 -1.53 2.42 8.48
C VAL A 35 -0.34 3.20 9.03
N TRP A 36 0.23 4.09 8.22
CA TRP A 36 1.34 4.96 8.60
C TRP A 36 0.88 6.41 8.58
N GLU A 37 1.30 7.19 9.58
CA GLU A 37 0.94 8.59 9.74
C GLU A 37 2.16 9.50 9.63
N GLY A 38 1.99 10.64 8.96
CA GLY A 38 3.00 11.68 8.88
C GLY A 38 2.74 12.70 7.76
N LEU A 39 3.53 13.76 7.74
CA LEU A 39 3.42 14.81 6.73
C LEU A 39 3.65 14.24 5.32
N ASN A 40 2.67 14.43 4.43
CA ASN A 40 2.71 13.95 3.04
C ASN A 40 2.96 12.44 2.89
N VAL A 41 2.64 11.63 3.91
CA VAL A 41 2.98 10.20 3.99
C VAL A 41 2.55 9.37 2.78
N VAL A 42 1.42 9.72 2.14
CA VAL A 42 0.97 9.06 0.91
C VAL A 42 1.99 9.25 -0.21
N LYS A 43 2.37 10.49 -0.50
CA LYS A 43 3.33 10.82 -1.56
C LYS A 43 4.72 10.28 -1.24
N THR A 44 5.22 10.51 -0.02
CA THR A 44 6.56 10.10 0.38
C THR A 44 6.67 8.57 0.50
N GLY A 45 5.62 7.90 0.99
CA GLY A 45 5.51 6.45 0.98
C GLY A 45 5.60 5.88 -0.43
N ARG A 46 4.86 6.43 -1.41
CA ARG A 46 4.98 6.02 -2.82
C ARG A 46 6.41 6.16 -3.36
N VAL A 47 7.12 7.23 -3.00
CA VAL A 47 8.52 7.42 -3.38
C VAL A 47 9.43 6.35 -2.76
N MET A 48 9.23 6.01 -1.47
CA MET A 48 9.99 4.96 -0.79
C MET A 48 9.73 3.56 -1.38
N LEU A 49 8.49 3.29 -1.77
CA LEU A 49 8.12 2.02 -2.41
C LEU A 49 8.81 1.83 -3.76
N GLY A 50 8.99 2.91 -4.52
CA GLY A 50 9.44 2.89 -5.92
C GLY A 50 8.30 2.71 -6.91
N GLU A 51 8.62 2.74 -8.19
CA GLU A 51 7.66 2.64 -9.29
C GLU A 51 6.91 1.31 -9.30
N THR A 52 5.69 1.28 -9.86
CA THR A 52 4.86 0.06 -9.87
C THR A 52 5.56 -1.10 -10.58
N ASN A 53 6.29 -0.80 -11.66
CA ASN A 53 7.17 -1.74 -12.34
C ASN A 53 8.58 -1.68 -11.72
N PRO A 54 9.08 -2.77 -11.10
CA PRO A 54 10.40 -2.77 -10.47
C PRO A 54 11.54 -2.39 -11.40
N ALA A 55 11.44 -2.67 -12.71
CA ALA A 55 12.45 -2.29 -13.69
C ALA A 55 12.67 -0.77 -13.79
N ASP A 56 11.67 0.03 -13.45
CA ASP A 56 11.72 1.49 -13.46
C ASP A 56 12.06 2.07 -12.07
N SER A 57 12.08 1.23 -11.03
CA SER A 57 12.41 1.62 -9.66
C SER A 57 13.90 1.90 -9.48
N LYS A 58 14.24 2.86 -8.63
CA LYS A 58 15.63 3.24 -8.37
C LYS A 58 16.22 2.39 -7.23
N PRO A 59 17.53 2.09 -7.26
CA PRO A 59 18.22 1.52 -6.10
C PRO A 59 17.99 2.36 -4.84
N GLY A 60 17.77 1.70 -3.70
CA GLY A 60 17.38 2.30 -2.42
C GLY A 60 15.86 2.41 -2.20
N THR A 61 15.04 2.15 -3.23
CA THR A 61 13.59 1.97 -3.05
C THR A 61 13.28 0.51 -2.76
N ILE A 62 12.16 0.26 -2.08
CA ILE A 62 11.76 -1.11 -1.68
C ILE A 62 11.70 -2.03 -2.91
N ARG A 63 11.06 -1.61 -4.01
CA ARG A 63 10.97 -2.42 -5.22
C ARG A 63 12.29 -2.49 -5.99
N GLY A 64 13.07 -1.41 -5.99
CA GLY A 64 14.39 -1.39 -6.65
C GLY A 64 15.38 -2.37 -6.02
N ASP A 65 15.30 -2.56 -4.70
CA ASP A 65 16.23 -3.43 -3.97
C ASP A 65 15.76 -4.89 -3.89
N PHE A 66 14.44 -5.13 -3.92
CA PHE A 66 13.88 -6.45 -3.59
C PHE A 66 12.97 -7.08 -4.67
N CYS A 67 12.75 -6.42 -5.81
CA CYS A 67 11.84 -6.93 -6.84
C CYS A 67 12.45 -6.90 -8.24
N ILE A 68 11.93 -7.78 -9.10
CA ILE A 68 12.34 -7.87 -10.52
C ILE A 68 11.12 -7.73 -11.45
N GLN A 69 9.98 -8.34 -11.10
CA GLN A 69 8.81 -8.41 -11.97
C GLN A 69 7.59 -7.68 -11.39
N VAL A 70 6.82 -7.00 -12.26
CA VAL A 70 5.63 -6.22 -11.87
C VAL A 70 4.57 -7.02 -11.11
N GLY A 71 4.34 -8.28 -11.50
CA GLY A 71 3.37 -9.16 -10.83
C GLY A 71 3.85 -9.72 -9.48
N ARG A 72 5.08 -9.40 -9.06
CA ARG A 72 5.72 -9.83 -7.81
C ARG A 72 6.47 -8.64 -7.18
N ASN A 73 5.80 -7.49 -7.08
CA ASN A 73 6.38 -6.23 -6.62
C ASN A 73 6.19 -5.96 -5.11
N ILE A 74 5.96 -7.03 -4.34
CA ILE A 74 5.93 -7.21 -2.86
C ILE A 74 5.06 -6.30 -1.99
N ILE A 75 4.76 -5.07 -2.40
CA ILE A 75 4.14 -4.06 -1.55
C ILE A 75 3.15 -3.19 -2.32
N HIS A 76 2.07 -2.79 -1.64
CA HIS A 76 1.07 -1.82 -2.09
C HIS A 76 1.17 -0.54 -1.25
N GLY A 77 0.79 0.59 -1.84
CA GLY A 77 0.62 1.85 -1.14
C GLY A 77 -0.33 2.74 -1.92
N SER A 78 -1.26 3.39 -1.22
CA SER A 78 -2.28 4.25 -1.79
C SER A 78 -1.65 5.37 -2.64
N ASP A 79 -2.29 5.73 -3.74
CA ASP A 79 -1.76 6.68 -4.72
C ASP A 79 -2.18 8.14 -4.50
N SER A 80 -3.19 8.36 -3.65
CA SER A 80 -3.77 9.65 -3.32
C SER A 80 -4.33 9.62 -1.89
N VAL A 81 -4.57 10.80 -1.32
CA VAL A 81 -5.17 10.92 0.03
C VAL A 81 -6.59 10.34 0.03
N GLU A 82 -7.33 10.53 -1.06
CA GLU A 82 -8.66 10.00 -1.27
C GLU A 82 -8.66 8.47 -1.31
N SER A 83 -7.72 7.86 -2.05
CA SER A 83 -7.53 6.41 -2.06
C SER A 83 -7.13 5.89 -0.68
N ALA A 84 -6.21 6.59 0.01
CA ALA A 84 -5.77 6.19 1.35
C ALA A 84 -6.95 6.14 2.33
N GLN A 85 -7.81 7.16 2.34
CA GLN A 85 -8.98 7.18 3.22
C GLN A 85 -9.95 6.03 2.93
N LYS A 86 -10.19 5.72 1.65
CA LYS A 86 -11.03 4.59 1.24
C LYS A 86 -10.42 3.25 1.67
N GLU A 87 -9.13 3.08 1.43
CA GLU A 87 -8.40 1.85 1.75
C GLU A 87 -8.32 1.62 3.27
N ILE A 88 -8.00 2.65 4.06
CA ILE A 88 -7.97 2.53 5.53
C ILE A 88 -9.33 2.08 6.06
N ASN A 89 -10.42 2.73 5.62
CA ASN A 89 -11.78 2.39 6.03
C ASN A 89 -12.24 1.01 5.55
N LEU A 90 -11.66 0.51 4.46
CA LEU A 90 -11.96 -0.82 3.92
C LEU A 90 -11.24 -1.92 4.72
N TRP A 91 -9.99 -1.68 5.13
CA TRP A 91 -9.13 -2.69 5.75
C TRP A 91 -9.18 -2.70 7.28
N PHE A 92 -9.49 -1.57 7.91
CA PHE A 92 -9.45 -1.40 9.36
C PHE A 92 -10.75 -0.84 9.92
N LYS A 93 -11.15 -1.35 11.08
CA LYS A 93 -12.15 -0.71 11.93
C LYS A 93 -11.51 0.49 12.64
N PRO A 94 -12.30 1.54 12.96
CA PRO A 94 -11.77 2.69 13.71
C PRO A 94 -11.08 2.31 15.02
N ALA A 95 -11.56 1.28 15.72
CA ALA A 95 -10.99 0.82 16.98
C ALA A 95 -9.63 0.09 16.83
N GLU A 96 -9.22 -0.27 15.62
CA GLU A 96 -7.91 -0.88 15.34
C GLU A 96 -6.83 0.17 15.09
N LEU A 97 -7.22 1.44 14.89
CA LEU A 97 -6.31 2.56 14.75
C LEU A 97 -5.94 3.09 16.14
N VAL A 98 -4.65 3.08 16.44
CA VAL A 98 -4.12 3.48 17.75
C VAL A 98 -3.50 4.85 17.63
N ASP A 99 -4.06 5.80 18.39
CA ASP A 99 -3.50 7.15 18.52
C ASP A 99 -2.48 7.21 19.67
N TYR A 100 -1.31 7.77 19.40
CA TYR A 100 -0.26 7.98 20.40
C TYR A 100 0.71 9.09 19.94
N LYS A 101 1.30 9.81 20.90
CA LYS A 101 2.36 10.78 20.59
C LYS A 101 3.73 10.10 20.63
N SER A 102 4.43 10.10 19.51
CA SER A 102 5.83 9.66 19.45
C SER A 102 6.73 10.55 20.32
N CYS A 103 7.65 9.95 21.08
CA CYS A 103 8.64 10.68 21.88
C CYS A 103 9.63 11.51 21.03
N ALA A 104 9.71 11.23 19.72
CA ALA A 104 10.57 11.95 18.79
C ALA A 104 9.81 13.02 17.98
N HIS A 105 8.51 13.24 18.24
CA HIS A 105 7.67 14.13 17.42
C HIS A 105 8.28 15.53 17.24
N ASP A 106 8.67 16.17 18.35
CA ASP A 106 9.20 17.54 18.37
C ASP A 106 10.63 17.64 17.78
N TRP A 107 11.27 16.50 17.45
CA TRP A 107 12.55 16.44 16.74
C TRP A 107 12.40 16.18 15.24
N ILE A 108 11.20 15.77 14.80
CA ILE A 108 10.87 15.44 13.41
C ILE A 108 10.07 16.58 12.76
N TYR A 109 9.21 17.24 13.52
CA TYR A 109 8.36 18.34 13.09
C TYR A 109 8.74 19.62 13.84
N GLU A 110 8.77 20.74 13.12
CA GLU A 110 8.97 22.10 13.66
C GLU A 110 7.69 22.74 14.17
#